data_AF-A0AAU3NUQ4-F1
#
_entry.id   AF-A0AAU3NUQ4-F1
#
_cell.length_a   1.000
_cell.length_b   1.000
_cell.length_c   1.000
_cell.angle_alpha   90.00
_cell.angle_beta   90.00
_cell.angle_gamma   90.00
#
_symmetry.space_group_name_H-M   'P 1'
#
loop_
_entity.id
_entity.type
_entity.pdbx_description
1 polymer ?
#
loop_
_entity_poly.entity_id
_entity_poly.type
_entity_poly.pdbx_seq_one_letter_code
_entity_poly.pdbx_strand_id
1 'polypeptide(L)'
;MTYTAVLDVGRETAETLARLLREHRERLGTRKGTRALGVFKQGVLVLRWFVDGARLAQLARDNGVSVPTAYRYLHEGLTVLADHAPDLSTALEQAAAAGYTHLNLDGTVIRTDRVAAPGPNKADLWWSGKHKHHGGNVQVISAPDGWPLWVSPVRPGREHDTTCARTHGLIAALDRLAAALDIPTLTDLGYENAGDGFRHPVKKPQGRELTLDQKTFNKAIRGIHGVAERANALLKVTFKALRRVSLDPGSITRIARAALVLLQMEHGRTT
;
A
#
# COMPACT_ATOMS: atom_id res chain seq x y z
N MET A 1 34.88 6.78 -9.59
CA MET A 1 34.01 5.74 -10.19
C MET A 1 32.67 6.37 -10.52
N THR A 2 32.21 6.27 -11.76
CA THR A 2 30.87 6.68 -12.22
C THR A 2 30.02 5.43 -12.47
N TYR A 3 28.78 5.42 -11.98
CA TYR A 3 27.83 4.31 -12.10
C TYR A 3 26.61 4.80 -12.88
N THR A 4 26.28 4.12 -13.98
CA THR A 4 25.07 4.38 -14.78
C THR A 4 24.08 3.26 -14.49
N ALA A 5 22.88 3.63 -14.02
CA ALA A 5 21.80 2.68 -13.76
C ALA A 5 20.61 2.98 -14.68
N VAL A 6 19.98 1.92 -15.16
CA VAL A 6 18.64 1.97 -15.75
C VAL A 6 17.65 1.75 -14.61
N LEU A 7 16.66 2.63 -14.51
CA LEU A 7 15.56 2.45 -13.58
C LEU A 7 14.54 1.51 -14.22
N ASP A 8 14.12 0.48 -13.49
CA ASP A 8 13.14 -0.52 -13.95
C ASP A 8 11.71 0.05 -13.86
N VAL A 9 11.46 1.14 -14.59
CA VAL A 9 10.20 1.88 -14.70
C VAL A 9 10.11 2.47 -16.10
N GLY A 10 8.95 2.37 -16.74
CA GLY A 10 8.67 2.97 -18.04
C GLY A 10 8.92 4.47 -18.06
N ARG A 11 9.43 4.97 -19.20
CA ARG A 11 9.62 6.41 -19.43
C ARG A 11 8.29 7.17 -19.32
N GLU A 12 7.20 6.55 -19.76
CA GLU A 12 5.84 7.09 -19.67
C GLU A 12 5.39 7.35 -18.23
N THR A 13 5.73 6.46 -17.29
CA THR A 13 5.46 6.67 -15.86
C THR A 13 6.22 7.90 -15.32
N ALA A 14 7.47 8.09 -15.75
CA ALA A 14 8.25 9.29 -15.38
C ALA A 14 7.69 10.57 -15.99
N GLU A 15 7.22 10.53 -17.24
CA GLU A 15 6.58 11.65 -17.92
C GLU A 15 5.22 12.00 -17.30
N THR A 16 4.44 10.99 -16.94
CA THR A 16 3.17 11.16 -16.22
C THR A 16 3.40 11.81 -14.86
N LEU A 17 4.34 11.31 -14.06
CA LEU A 17 4.68 11.94 -12.79
C LEU A 17 5.19 13.38 -12.98
N ALA A 18 6.00 13.64 -14.01
CA ALA A 18 6.48 14.98 -14.32
C ALA A 18 5.33 15.95 -14.66
N ARG A 19 4.30 15.47 -15.37
CA ARG A 19 3.08 16.24 -15.65
C ARG A 19 2.31 16.55 -14.36
N LEU A 20 2.06 15.55 -13.51
CA LEU A 20 1.37 15.77 -12.24
C LEU A 20 2.11 16.75 -11.32
N LEU A 21 3.44 16.66 -11.28
CA LEU A 21 4.29 17.61 -10.54
C LEU A 21 4.22 19.04 -11.10
N ARG A 22 4.09 19.19 -12.43
CA ARG A 22 3.92 20.49 -13.08
C ARG A 22 2.60 21.12 -12.66
N GLU A 23 1.51 20.37 -12.81
CA GLU A 23 0.16 20.81 -12.43
C GLU A 23 0.09 21.18 -10.94
N HIS A 24 0.74 20.39 -10.07
CA HIS A 24 0.84 20.70 -8.65
C HIS A 24 1.59 22.01 -8.37
N ARG A 25 2.74 22.23 -9.02
CA ARG A 25 3.53 23.46 -8.88
C ARG A 25 2.76 24.69 -9.38
N GLU A 26 2.01 24.54 -10.46
CA GLU A 26 1.15 25.60 -11.02
C GLU A 26 0.02 25.96 -10.05
N ARG A 27 -0.66 24.95 -9.48
CA ARG A 27 -1.70 25.14 -8.46
C ARG A 27 -1.20 25.88 -7.22
N LEU A 28 0.02 25.59 -6.78
CA LEU A 28 0.66 26.29 -5.66
C LEU A 28 1.22 27.68 -6.02
N GLY A 29 1.17 28.11 -7.28
CA GLY A 29 1.75 29.37 -7.72
C GLY A 29 3.28 29.40 -7.59
N THR A 30 3.96 28.26 -7.76
CA THR A 30 5.41 28.17 -7.62
C THR A 30 6.10 29.05 -8.66
N ARG A 31 6.83 30.08 -8.20
CA ARG A 31 7.52 31.05 -9.07
C ARG A 31 8.51 30.36 -10.03
N LYS A 32 8.51 30.77 -11.29
CA LYS A 32 9.46 30.30 -12.31
C LYS A 32 10.91 30.52 -11.85
N GLY A 33 11.80 29.58 -12.16
CA GLY A 33 13.23 29.66 -11.83
C GLY A 33 13.61 29.37 -10.37
N THR A 34 12.65 29.14 -9.47
CA THR A 34 12.94 28.94 -8.03
C THR A 34 13.24 27.48 -7.62
N ARG A 35 12.98 26.53 -8.52
CA ARG A 35 13.17 25.09 -8.27
C ARG A 35 14.49 24.64 -8.90
N ALA A 36 15.38 24.09 -8.08
CA ALA A 36 16.67 23.54 -8.52
C ALA A 36 16.53 22.42 -9.56
N LEU A 37 15.50 21.57 -9.45
CA LEU A 37 15.18 20.55 -10.44
C LEU A 37 13.90 20.88 -11.22
N GLY A 38 13.98 20.67 -12.54
CA GLY A 38 12.81 20.55 -13.40
C GLY A 38 11.95 19.34 -13.00
N VAL A 39 10.67 19.35 -13.37
CA VAL A 39 9.68 18.35 -12.94
C VAL A 39 10.05 16.92 -13.34
N PHE A 40 10.67 16.73 -14.51
CA PHE A 40 11.12 15.41 -14.94
C PHE A 40 12.25 14.86 -14.06
N LYS A 41 13.29 15.66 -13.77
CA LYS A 41 14.38 15.25 -12.88
C LYS A 41 13.88 15.00 -11.44
N GLN A 42 12.92 15.80 -10.97
CA GLN A 42 12.25 15.52 -9.69
C GLN A 42 11.49 14.19 -9.73
N GLY A 43 10.74 13.91 -10.81
CA GLY A 43 10.03 12.65 -11.00
C GLY A 43 10.99 11.46 -10.95
N VAL A 44 12.10 11.50 -11.69
CA VAL A 44 13.13 10.45 -11.67
C VAL A 44 13.73 10.27 -10.26
N LEU A 45 13.98 11.36 -9.52
CA LEU A 45 14.43 11.28 -8.13
C LEU A 45 13.44 10.50 -7.25
N VAL A 46 12.15 10.78 -7.38
CA VAL A 46 11.07 10.11 -6.62
C VAL A 46 10.95 8.64 -7.01
N LEU A 47 10.96 8.33 -8.32
CA LEU A 47 10.87 6.95 -8.79
C LEU A 47 12.08 6.11 -8.34
N ARG A 48 13.29 6.68 -8.39
CA ARG A 48 14.50 6.00 -7.90
C ARG A 48 14.45 5.77 -6.39
N TRP A 49 13.87 6.70 -5.62
CA TRP A 49 13.61 6.45 -4.21
C TRP A 49 12.68 5.25 -4.00
N PHE A 50 11.58 5.17 -4.75
CA PHE A 50 10.61 4.08 -4.66
C PHE A 50 11.18 2.72 -5.03
N VAL A 51 11.75 2.61 -6.22
CA VAL A 51 12.17 1.32 -6.81
C VAL A 51 13.47 0.81 -6.19
N ASP A 52 14.44 1.69 -5.95
CA ASP A 52 15.74 1.27 -5.41
C ASP A 52 15.82 1.33 -3.89
N GLY A 53 14.90 2.06 -3.22
CA GLY A 53 15.08 2.38 -1.81
C GLY A 53 16.31 3.25 -1.57
N ALA A 54 16.69 4.08 -2.56
CA ALA A 54 17.92 4.85 -2.53
C ALA A 54 17.95 5.84 -1.37
N ARG A 55 19.10 5.95 -0.69
CA ARG A 55 19.29 6.90 0.41
C ARG A 55 19.15 8.35 -0.11
N LEU A 56 18.41 9.20 0.61
CA LEU A 56 18.19 10.60 0.22
C LEU A 56 19.50 11.38 0.02
N ALA A 57 20.52 11.11 0.83
CA ALA A 57 21.84 11.73 0.67
C ALA A 57 22.51 11.36 -0.67
N GLN A 58 22.30 10.14 -1.16
CA GLN A 58 22.79 9.71 -2.46
C GLN A 58 21.99 10.38 -3.58
N LEU A 59 20.66 10.37 -3.50
CA LEU A 59 19.79 11.05 -4.46
C LEU A 59 20.11 12.56 -4.58
N ALA A 60 20.40 13.22 -3.45
CA ALA A 60 20.78 14.61 -3.41
C ALA A 60 22.10 14.87 -4.16
N ARG A 61 23.14 14.07 -3.87
CA ARG A 61 24.44 14.17 -4.57
C ARG A 61 24.31 13.91 -6.06
N ASP A 62 23.60 12.84 -6.44
CA ASP A 62 23.45 12.43 -7.84
C ASP A 62 22.67 13.48 -8.67
N ASN A 63 21.88 14.33 -8.02
CA ASN A 63 21.14 15.42 -8.66
C ASN A 63 21.76 16.81 -8.44
N GLY A 64 22.90 16.92 -7.74
CA GLY A 64 23.55 18.20 -7.46
C GLY A 64 22.70 19.15 -6.59
N VAL A 65 21.88 18.61 -5.69
CA VAL A 65 21.02 19.40 -4.79
C VAL A 65 21.33 19.13 -3.33
N SER A 66 20.91 20.04 -2.44
CA SER A 66 21.03 19.81 -1.00
C SER A 66 20.10 18.69 -0.52
N VAL A 67 20.48 17.99 0.56
CA VAL A 67 19.64 16.95 1.18
C VAL A 67 18.25 17.47 1.56
N PRO A 68 18.09 18.66 2.19
CA PRO A 68 16.77 19.22 2.44
C PRO A 68 15.93 19.44 1.16
N THR A 69 16.58 19.81 0.05
CA THR A 69 15.91 19.96 -1.24
C THR A 69 15.43 18.61 -1.78
N ALA A 70 16.24 17.55 -1.66
CA ALA A 70 15.84 16.20 -2.03
C ALA A 70 14.64 15.70 -1.18
N TYR A 71 14.64 15.95 0.14
CA TYR A 71 13.49 15.64 0.99
C TYR A 71 12.23 16.40 0.57
N ARG A 72 12.33 17.70 0.32
CA ARG A 72 11.20 18.51 -0.18
C ARG A 72 10.64 17.92 -1.47
N TYR A 73 11.50 17.55 -2.41
CA TYR A 73 11.08 16.95 -3.68
C TYR A 73 10.47 15.56 -3.53
N LEU A 74 10.99 14.74 -2.63
CA LEU A 74 10.38 13.47 -2.30
C LEU A 74 8.98 13.67 -1.72
N HIS A 75 8.82 14.53 -0.71
CA HIS A 75 7.52 14.76 -0.08
C HIS A 75 6.49 15.37 -1.04
N GLU A 76 6.91 16.29 -1.91
CA GLU A 76 6.04 16.84 -2.96
C GLU A 76 5.59 15.74 -3.94
N GLY A 77 6.50 14.87 -4.39
CA GLY A 77 6.15 13.73 -5.24
C GLY A 77 5.24 12.71 -4.55
N LEU A 78 5.50 12.40 -3.27
CA LEU A 78 4.65 11.53 -2.46
C LEU A 78 3.23 12.11 -2.30
N THR A 79 3.10 13.41 -2.06
CA THR A 79 1.79 14.08 -1.96
C THR A 79 1.06 14.00 -3.29
N VAL A 80 1.71 14.42 -4.38
CA VAL A 80 1.11 14.42 -5.71
C VAL A 80 0.62 13.03 -6.10
N LEU A 81 1.42 11.98 -5.89
CA LEU A 81 1.01 10.61 -6.21
C LEU A 81 -0.12 10.13 -5.30
N ALA A 82 -0.01 10.33 -3.98
CA ALA A 82 -1.00 9.86 -3.03
C ALA A 82 -2.38 10.53 -3.20
N ASP A 83 -2.41 11.79 -3.66
CA ASP A 83 -3.66 12.52 -3.95
C ASP A 83 -4.43 11.90 -5.12
N HIS A 84 -3.77 11.12 -5.99
CA HIS A 84 -4.40 10.41 -7.11
C HIS A 84 -4.82 8.97 -6.76
N ALA A 85 -4.54 8.50 -5.55
CA ALA A 85 -4.96 7.16 -5.14
C ALA A 85 -6.46 7.16 -4.83
N PRO A 86 -7.22 6.16 -5.29
CA PRO A 86 -8.66 6.11 -5.05
C PRO A 86 -8.97 6.11 -3.54
N ASP A 87 -10.06 6.75 -3.15
CA ASP A 87 -10.65 6.49 -1.84
C ASP A 87 -11.38 5.14 -1.84
N LEU A 88 -11.85 4.71 -0.66
CA LEU A 88 -12.47 3.41 -0.51
C LEU A 88 -13.75 3.29 -1.37
N SER A 89 -14.59 4.33 -1.43
CA SER A 89 -15.83 4.29 -2.21
C SER A 89 -15.52 4.11 -3.69
N THR A 90 -14.62 4.94 -4.21
CA THR A 90 -14.17 4.91 -5.61
C THR A 90 -13.61 3.54 -5.97
N ALA A 91 -12.76 2.95 -5.13
CA ALA A 91 -12.18 1.64 -5.38
C ALA A 91 -13.24 0.52 -5.42
N LEU A 92 -14.23 0.55 -4.52
CA LEU A 92 -15.31 -0.44 -4.50
C LEU A 92 -16.29 -0.25 -5.66
N GLU A 93 -16.59 0.99 -6.05
CA GLU A 93 -17.41 1.29 -7.23
C GLU A 93 -16.74 0.82 -8.53
N GLN A 94 -15.44 1.07 -8.67
CA GLN A 94 -14.65 0.59 -9.79
C GLN A 94 -14.59 -0.93 -9.83
N ALA A 95 -14.40 -1.59 -8.68
CA ALA A 95 -14.41 -3.04 -8.58
C ALA A 95 -15.77 -3.65 -8.98
N ALA A 96 -16.87 -3.04 -8.54
CA ALA A 96 -18.21 -3.43 -8.92
C ALA A 96 -18.44 -3.27 -10.43
N ALA A 97 -18.03 -2.12 -11.00
CA ALA A 97 -18.12 -1.86 -12.44
C ALA A 97 -17.26 -2.82 -13.27
N ALA A 98 -16.14 -3.32 -12.74
CA ALA A 98 -15.32 -4.34 -13.38
C ALA A 98 -15.94 -5.74 -13.35
N GLY A 99 -17.03 -5.94 -12.59
CA GLY A 99 -17.75 -7.22 -12.51
C GLY A 99 -16.98 -8.31 -11.76
N TYR A 100 -16.17 -7.95 -10.76
CA TYR A 100 -15.44 -8.95 -9.99
C TYR A 100 -16.37 -9.84 -9.16
N THR A 101 -16.07 -11.13 -9.14
CA THR A 101 -16.85 -12.15 -8.41
C THR A 101 -16.64 -12.09 -6.90
N HIS A 102 -15.49 -11.57 -6.47
CA HIS A 102 -15.14 -11.38 -5.07
C HIS A 102 -14.02 -10.35 -4.97
N LEU A 103 -13.77 -9.87 -3.76
CA LEU A 103 -12.57 -9.12 -3.43
C LEU A 103 -11.72 -9.90 -2.44
N ASN A 104 -10.45 -9.52 -2.36
CA ASN A 104 -9.50 -10.05 -1.40
C ASN A 104 -9.10 -8.93 -0.44
N LEU A 105 -9.08 -9.20 0.87
CA LEU A 105 -8.57 -8.27 1.88
C LEU A 105 -7.47 -8.96 2.69
N ASP A 106 -6.29 -8.35 2.69
CA ASP A 106 -5.14 -8.83 3.45
C ASP A 106 -4.39 -7.68 4.12
N GLY A 107 -3.84 -7.96 5.30
CA GLY A 107 -3.10 -7.02 6.12
C GLY A 107 -1.60 -7.21 5.95
N THR A 108 -0.85 -6.12 5.93
CA THR A 108 0.60 -6.20 5.83
C THR A 108 1.31 -5.16 6.69
N VAL A 109 2.35 -5.60 7.40
CA VAL A 109 3.20 -4.70 8.17
C VAL A 109 4.34 -4.21 7.30
N ILE A 110 4.42 -2.89 7.11
CA ILE A 110 5.53 -2.20 6.46
C ILE A 110 6.55 -1.87 7.55
N ARG A 111 7.77 -2.41 7.43
CA ARG A 111 8.82 -2.22 8.42
C ARG A 111 9.20 -0.75 8.50
N THR A 112 9.52 -0.29 9.70
CA THR A 112 10.11 1.03 9.91
C THR A 112 11.43 0.90 10.65
N ASP A 113 12.18 2.00 10.70
CA ASP A 113 13.19 2.16 11.74
C ASP A 113 12.54 2.11 13.14
N ARG A 114 13.37 1.88 14.16
CA ARG A 114 12.88 1.83 15.54
C ARG A 114 12.35 3.20 15.93
N VAL A 115 11.04 3.27 16.15
CA VAL A 115 10.36 4.47 16.65
C VAL A 115 9.79 4.13 18.01
N ALA A 116 10.48 4.59 19.06
CA ALA A 116 10.00 4.44 20.42
C ALA A 116 8.83 5.41 20.64
N ALA A 117 7.62 4.90 20.50
CA ALA A 117 6.40 5.62 20.85
C ALA A 117 5.62 4.80 21.89
N PRO A 118 5.27 5.38 23.05
CA PRO A 118 4.53 4.65 24.08
C PRO A 118 3.11 4.34 23.60
N GLY A 119 2.77 3.07 23.55
CA GLY A 119 1.42 2.57 23.35
C GLY A 119 0.75 2.20 24.68
N PRO A 120 -0.47 1.64 24.62
CA PRO A 120 -1.16 1.08 25.78
C PRO A 120 -0.25 0.14 26.58
N ASN A 121 -0.31 0.24 27.91
CA ASN A 121 0.50 -0.54 28.85
C ASN A 121 2.02 -0.32 28.72
N LYS A 122 2.46 0.85 28.21
CA LYS A 122 3.88 1.19 27.95
C LYS A 122 4.58 0.28 26.94
N ALA A 123 3.83 -0.57 26.24
CA ALA A 123 4.36 -1.34 25.13
C ALA A 123 4.66 -0.41 23.95
N ASP A 124 5.65 -0.75 23.12
CA ASP A 124 5.97 0.06 21.95
C ASP A 124 4.81 0.01 20.94
N LEU A 125 4.30 1.19 20.57
CA LEU A 125 3.12 1.36 19.72
C LEU A 125 3.32 0.73 18.34
N TRP A 126 4.51 0.91 17.77
CA TRP A 126 4.83 0.45 16.42
C TRP A 126 5.39 -0.97 16.39
N TRP A 127 5.63 -1.59 17.54
CA TRP A 127 6.14 -2.96 17.61
C TRP A 127 5.06 -3.99 17.29
N SER A 128 5.27 -4.76 16.22
CA SER A 128 4.42 -5.91 15.91
C SER A 128 4.90 -7.15 16.66
N GLY A 129 4.08 -7.66 17.58
CA GLY A 129 4.38 -8.92 18.27
C GLY A 129 4.43 -10.13 17.34
N LYS A 130 3.55 -10.18 16.34
CA LYS A 130 3.48 -11.24 15.31
C LYS A 130 4.76 -11.28 14.47
N HIS A 131 5.24 -10.12 14.02
CA HIS A 131 6.37 -10.05 13.09
C HIS A 131 7.73 -9.76 13.76
N LYS A 132 7.75 -9.49 15.07
CA LYS A 132 8.95 -9.20 15.88
C LYS A 132 9.80 -8.05 15.31
N HIS A 133 9.15 -6.99 14.82
CA HIS A 133 9.81 -5.76 14.36
C HIS A 133 8.87 -4.55 14.46
N HIS A 134 9.45 -3.35 14.42
CA HIS A 134 8.67 -2.11 14.28
C HIS A 134 8.11 -1.99 12.85
N GLY A 135 6.90 -1.46 12.74
CA GLY A 135 6.28 -1.18 11.46
C GLY A 135 4.87 -0.66 11.59
N GLY A 136 4.34 -0.17 10.47
CA GLY A 136 2.94 0.23 10.34
C GLY A 136 2.12 -0.86 9.65
N ASN A 137 0.95 -1.16 10.18
CA ASN A 137 -0.02 -2.08 9.59
C ASN A 137 -0.88 -1.34 8.55
N VAL A 138 -0.96 -1.87 7.33
CA VAL A 138 -1.80 -1.36 6.23
C VAL A 138 -2.63 -2.52 5.68
N GLN A 139 -3.90 -2.23 5.41
CA GLN A 139 -4.83 -3.18 4.79
C GLN A 139 -4.90 -2.92 3.29
N VAL A 140 -4.92 -3.99 2.49
CA VAL A 140 -4.94 -3.92 1.04
C VAL A 140 -6.16 -4.67 0.53
N ILE A 141 -6.97 -3.98 -0.28
CA ILE A 141 -8.04 -4.60 -1.06
C ILE A 141 -7.48 -4.91 -2.43
N SER A 142 -7.73 -6.11 -2.92
CA SER A 142 -7.29 -6.56 -4.25
C SER A 142 -8.37 -7.30 -5.02
N ALA A 143 -8.22 -7.28 -6.34
CA ALA A 143 -9.04 -8.05 -7.26
C ALA A 143 -8.80 -9.57 -7.09
N PRO A 144 -9.65 -10.43 -7.68
CA PRO A 144 -9.51 -11.90 -7.64
C PRO A 144 -8.14 -12.44 -8.06
N ASP A 145 -7.43 -11.72 -8.94
CA ASP A 145 -6.12 -12.10 -9.46
C ASP A 145 -4.94 -11.52 -8.65
N GLY A 146 -5.25 -10.80 -7.57
CA GLY A 146 -4.27 -10.24 -6.63
C GLY A 146 -3.77 -8.87 -7.05
N TRP A 147 -4.45 -8.19 -7.98
CA TRP A 147 -4.14 -6.81 -8.33
C TRP A 147 -4.59 -5.86 -7.22
N PRO A 148 -3.71 -5.03 -6.63
CA PRO A 148 -4.10 -4.11 -5.56
C PRO A 148 -4.99 -2.99 -6.11
N LEU A 149 -6.14 -2.79 -5.47
CA LEU A 149 -7.16 -1.80 -5.83
C LEU A 149 -7.13 -0.60 -4.88
N TRP A 150 -6.86 -0.87 -3.60
CA TRP A 150 -6.90 0.14 -2.55
C TRP A 150 -5.99 -0.22 -1.38
N VAL A 151 -5.47 0.80 -0.69
CA VAL A 151 -4.65 0.65 0.51
C VAL A 151 -5.15 1.56 1.63
N SER A 152 -5.19 1.04 2.86
CA SER A 152 -5.68 1.79 4.02
C SER A 152 -4.69 2.84 4.51
N PRO A 153 -5.17 3.83 5.29
CA PRO A 153 -4.28 4.55 6.19
C PRO A 153 -3.53 3.59 7.12
N VAL A 154 -2.31 3.97 7.48
CA VAL A 154 -1.47 3.19 8.37
C VAL A 154 -2.01 3.18 9.78
N ARG A 155 -1.97 2.01 10.41
CA ARG A 155 -2.20 1.79 11.83
C ARG A 155 -0.92 1.33 12.51
N PRO A 156 -0.81 1.48 13.84
CA PRO A 156 0.32 0.93 14.59
C PRO A 156 0.51 -0.58 14.36
N GLY A 157 1.75 -1.04 14.16
CA GLY A 157 2.04 -2.46 13.83
C GLY A 157 1.65 -3.48 14.89
N ARG A 158 1.35 -3.04 16.12
CA ARG A 158 0.83 -3.90 17.18
C ARG A 158 -0.64 -4.27 17.00
N GLU A 159 -1.39 -3.49 16.23
CA GLU A 159 -2.84 -3.68 16.10
C GLU A 159 -3.16 -4.86 15.18
N HIS A 160 -4.17 -5.62 15.59
CA HIS A 160 -4.71 -6.72 14.80
C HIS A 160 -5.41 -6.21 13.55
N ASP A 161 -5.35 -6.99 12.47
CA ASP A 161 -5.88 -6.62 11.16
C ASP A 161 -7.38 -6.29 11.19
N THR A 162 -8.17 -7.02 11.98
CA THR A 162 -9.60 -6.73 12.22
C THR A 162 -9.83 -5.40 12.91
N THR A 163 -8.99 -5.03 13.88
CA THR A 163 -9.06 -3.71 14.53
C THR A 163 -8.79 -2.62 13.51
N CYS A 164 -7.72 -2.76 12.71
CA CYS A 164 -7.38 -1.82 11.65
C CYS A 164 -8.52 -1.66 10.65
N ALA A 165 -9.08 -2.77 10.16
CA ALA A 165 -10.16 -2.78 9.19
C ALA A 165 -11.44 -2.12 9.74
N ARG A 166 -11.79 -2.40 11.01
CA ARG A 166 -12.95 -1.80 11.66
C ARG A 166 -12.78 -0.29 11.85
N THR A 167 -11.61 0.16 12.29
CA THR A 167 -11.29 1.59 12.45
C THR A 167 -11.47 2.37 11.16
N HIS A 168 -11.16 1.76 10.01
CA HIS A 168 -11.28 2.38 8.70
C HIS A 168 -12.64 2.13 8.02
N GLY A 169 -13.60 1.51 8.71
CA GLY A 169 -14.92 1.22 8.16
C GLY A 169 -14.95 0.18 7.05
N LEU A 170 -13.85 -0.56 6.82
CA LEU A 170 -13.76 -1.56 5.76
C LEU A 170 -14.82 -2.64 5.94
N ILE A 171 -14.99 -3.13 7.16
CA ILE A 171 -15.94 -4.20 7.48
C ILE A 171 -17.34 -3.83 6.99
N ALA A 172 -17.84 -2.66 7.42
CA ALA A 172 -19.17 -2.20 7.02
C ALA A 172 -19.28 -1.90 5.53
N ALA A 173 -18.21 -1.40 4.89
CA ALA A 173 -18.23 -1.12 3.45
C ALA A 173 -18.27 -2.41 2.61
N LEU A 174 -17.49 -3.42 2.99
CA LEU A 174 -17.39 -4.70 2.29
C LEU A 174 -18.62 -5.58 2.54
N ASP A 175 -19.20 -5.57 3.75
CA ASP A 175 -20.49 -6.22 4.01
C ASP A 175 -21.61 -5.61 3.16
N ARG A 176 -21.65 -4.29 3.02
CA ARG A 176 -22.63 -3.62 2.13
C ARG A 176 -22.44 -4.03 0.68
N LEU A 177 -21.20 -4.13 0.22
CA LEU A 177 -20.90 -4.58 -1.15
C LEU A 177 -21.39 -6.02 -1.37
N ALA A 178 -21.11 -6.91 -0.42
CA ALA A 178 -21.57 -8.29 -0.48
C ALA A 178 -23.10 -8.39 -0.47
N ALA A 179 -23.78 -7.64 0.41
CA ALA A 179 -25.24 -7.66 0.49
C ALA A 179 -25.93 -7.05 -0.73
N ALA A 180 -25.36 -5.98 -1.31
CA ALA A 180 -25.98 -5.26 -2.42
C ALA A 180 -25.71 -5.90 -3.79
N LEU A 181 -24.51 -6.46 -3.98
CA LEU A 181 -24.03 -6.91 -5.29
C LEU A 181 -23.59 -8.38 -5.33
N ASP A 182 -23.72 -9.11 -4.23
CA ASP A 182 -23.24 -10.50 -4.08
C ASP A 182 -21.73 -10.66 -4.35
N ILE A 183 -20.96 -9.63 -3.98
CA ILE A 183 -19.48 -9.64 -4.09
C ILE A 183 -18.90 -9.86 -2.68
N PRO A 184 -18.63 -11.11 -2.27
CA PRO A 184 -18.02 -11.41 -0.98
C PRO A 184 -16.56 -10.95 -0.92
N THR A 185 -16.03 -10.81 0.30
CA THR A 185 -14.61 -10.57 0.54
C THR A 185 -13.93 -11.80 1.14
N LEU A 186 -12.85 -12.26 0.52
CA LEU A 186 -12.05 -13.37 1.02
C LEU A 186 -10.91 -12.83 1.91
N THR A 187 -10.73 -13.45 3.07
CA THR A 187 -9.80 -12.98 4.11
C THR A 187 -9.15 -14.11 4.90
N ASP A 188 -7.98 -13.82 5.47
CA ASP A 188 -7.32 -14.70 6.43
C ASP A 188 -8.16 -14.97 7.69
N LEU A 189 -7.74 -15.97 8.47
CA LEU A 189 -8.46 -16.35 9.70
C LEU A 189 -8.46 -15.22 10.76
N GLY A 190 -7.58 -14.21 10.63
CA GLY A 190 -7.58 -13.04 11.49
C GLY A 190 -8.86 -12.22 11.39
N TYR A 191 -9.65 -12.40 10.32
CA TYR A 191 -10.96 -11.80 10.07
C TYR A 191 -12.15 -12.68 10.45
N GLU A 192 -11.93 -13.70 11.28
CA GLU A 192 -13.02 -14.48 11.86
C GLU A 192 -14.02 -13.54 12.57
N ASN A 193 -15.31 -13.69 12.26
CA ASN A 193 -16.39 -12.83 12.75
C ASN A 193 -16.29 -11.35 12.32
N ALA A 194 -15.66 -11.08 11.17
CA ALA A 194 -15.65 -9.76 10.55
C ALA A 194 -17.07 -9.30 10.17
N GLY A 195 -17.83 -10.14 9.48
CA GLY A 195 -19.19 -9.87 9.00
C GLY A 195 -19.66 -10.95 8.02
N ASP A 196 -20.96 -10.95 7.70
CA ASP A 196 -21.57 -11.98 6.85
C ASP A 196 -21.10 -11.92 5.38
N GLY A 197 -20.54 -10.79 4.94
CA GLY A 197 -19.93 -10.63 3.62
C GLY A 197 -18.54 -11.23 3.49
N PHE A 198 -17.95 -11.70 4.59
CA PHE A 198 -16.59 -12.25 4.61
C PHE A 198 -16.57 -13.76 4.47
N ARG A 199 -15.55 -14.29 3.82
CA ARG A 199 -15.26 -15.72 3.73
C ARG A 199 -13.82 -15.95 4.17
N HIS A 200 -13.65 -16.72 5.22
CA HIS A 200 -12.35 -17.08 5.77
C HIS A 200 -12.27 -18.61 5.97
N PRO A 201 -11.06 -19.17 6.14
CA PRO A 201 -10.92 -20.59 6.45
C PRO A 201 -11.67 -20.96 7.72
N VAL A 202 -12.19 -22.18 7.78
CA VAL A 202 -12.78 -22.75 8.98
C VAL A 202 -11.67 -23.21 9.93
N LYS A 203 -11.69 -22.69 11.15
CA LYS A 203 -10.77 -23.09 12.22
C LYS A 203 -11.09 -24.51 12.68
N LYS A 204 -10.05 -25.33 12.89
CA LYS A 204 -10.22 -26.66 13.48
C LYS A 204 -10.74 -26.52 14.93
N PRO A 205 -11.91 -27.10 15.27
CA PRO A 205 -12.42 -27.06 16.63
C PRO A 205 -11.53 -27.89 17.58
N GLN A 206 -11.44 -27.50 18.85
CA GLN A 206 -10.71 -28.28 19.84
C GLN A 206 -11.34 -29.67 19.99
N GLY A 207 -10.53 -30.72 19.86
CA GLY A 207 -10.97 -32.12 20.00
C GLY A 207 -11.82 -32.68 18.86
N ARG A 208 -11.94 -31.98 17.71
CA ARG A 208 -12.65 -32.46 16.52
C ARG A 208 -11.83 -32.28 15.25
N GLU A 209 -12.06 -33.14 14.27
CA GLU A 209 -11.50 -32.98 12.93
C GLU A 209 -12.38 -32.09 12.05
N LEU A 210 -11.76 -31.42 11.09
CA LEU A 210 -12.50 -30.75 10.03
C LEU A 210 -13.20 -31.79 9.15
N THR A 211 -14.44 -31.50 8.76
CA THR A 211 -15.16 -32.32 7.78
C THR A 211 -14.45 -32.29 6.43
N LEU A 212 -14.77 -33.24 5.54
CA LEU A 212 -14.22 -33.24 4.18
C LEU A 212 -14.56 -31.94 3.45
N ASP A 213 -15.79 -31.45 3.58
CA ASP A 213 -16.24 -30.20 2.97
C ASP A 213 -15.47 -28.99 3.50
N GLN A 214 -15.25 -28.92 4.82
CA GLN A 214 -14.45 -27.87 5.43
C GLN A 214 -12.98 -27.92 4.99
N LYS A 215 -12.41 -29.12 4.80
CA LYS A 215 -11.05 -29.29 4.27
C LYS A 215 -10.97 -28.84 2.81
N THR A 216 -11.96 -29.19 1.99
CA THR A 216 -12.05 -28.78 0.58
C THR A 216 -12.20 -27.26 0.45
N PHE A 217 -13.11 -26.68 1.22
CA PHE A 217 -13.31 -25.24 1.29
C PHE A 217 -12.04 -24.51 1.75
N ASN A 218 -11.39 -24.99 2.82
CA ASN A 218 -10.13 -24.42 3.29
C ASN A 218 -9.02 -24.53 2.24
N LYS A 219 -8.98 -25.60 1.45
CA LYS A 219 -8.01 -25.75 0.36
C LYS A 219 -8.25 -24.72 -0.75
N ALA A 220 -9.51 -24.52 -1.13
CA ALA A 220 -9.89 -23.51 -2.12
C ALA A 220 -9.54 -22.09 -1.63
N ILE A 221 -9.95 -21.73 -0.42
CA ILE A 221 -9.65 -20.43 0.17
C ILE A 221 -8.14 -20.19 0.31
N ARG A 222 -7.36 -21.18 0.76
CA ARG A 222 -5.90 -21.02 0.85
C ARG A 222 -5.25 -20.75 -0.50
N GLY A 223 -5.72 -21.39 -1.56
CA GLY A 223 -5.26 -21.11 -2.92
C GLY A 223 -5.50 -19.64 -3.31
N ILE A 224 -6.67 -19.10 -2.94
CA ILE A 224 -7.03 -17.71 -3.21
C ILE A 224 -6.31 -16.72 -2.26
N HIS A 225 -6.02 -17.11 -1.01
CA HIS A 225 -5.21 -16.27 -0.12
C HIS A 225 -3.79 -16.05 -0.62
N GLY A 226 -3.17 -17.05 -1.26
CA GLY A 226 -1.89 -16.82 -1.94
C GLY A 226 -1.97 -15.71 -3.00
N VAL A 227 -3.16 -15.48 -3.55
CA VAL A 227 -3.43 -14.40 -4.49
C VAL A 227 -3.62 -13.06 -3.78
N ALA A 228 -4.22 -13.02 -2.59
CA ALA A 228 -4.25 -11.80 -1.76
C ALA A 228 -2.83 -11.38 -1.31
N GLU A 229 -1.99 -12.34 -0.91
CA GLU A 229 -0.58 -12.10 -0.57
C GLU A 229 0.22 -11.55 -1.77
N ARG A 230 -0.18 -11.91 -3.00
CA ARG A 230 0.41 -11.36 -4.23
C ARG A 230 0.22 -9.85 -4.33
N ALA A 231 -0.90 -9.28 -3.89
CA ALA A 231 -1.12 -7.83 -3.92
C ALA A 231 -0.09 -7.10 -3.04
N ASN A 232 0.13 -7.63 -1.83
CA ASN A 232 1.16 -7.15 -0.91
C ASN A 232 2.56 -7.33 -1.48
N ALA A 233 2.81 -8.45 -2.14
CA ALA A 233 4.09 -8.73 -2.80
C ALA A 233 4.35 -7.76 -3.97
N LEU A 234 3.36 -7.48 -4.83
CA LEU A 234 3.50 -6.52 -5.94
C LEU A 234 3.96 -5.15 -5.41
N LEU A 235 3.31 -4.63 -4.37
CA LEU A 235 3.71 -3.36 -3.78
C LEU A 235 5.14 -3.40 -3.20
N LYS A 236 5.48 -4.42 -2.40
CA LYS A 236 6.77 -4.48 -1.67
C LYS A 236 7.96 -4.95 -2.51
N VAL A 237 7.70 -5.76 -3.52
CA VAL A 237 8.74 -6.29 -4.42
C VAL A 237 9.10 -5.23 -5.44
N THR A 238 8.11 -4.60 -6.10
CA THR A 238 8.31 -3.53 -7.07
C THR A 238 8.91 -2.29 -6.41
N PHE A 239 8.43 -1.90 -5.22
CA PHE A 239 8.93 -0.72 -4.53
C PHE A 239 9.72 -1.08 -3.28
N LYS A 240 11.05 -1.12 -3.40
CA LYS A 240 11.96 -1.39 -2.28
C LYS A 240 11.76 -0.40 -1.12
N ALA A 241 11.28 0.82 -1.37
CA ALA A 241 10.93 1.79 -0.33
C ALA A 241 9.90 1.26 0.69
N LEU A 242 9.02 0.34 0.29
CA LEU A 242 8.03 -0.30 1.18
C LEU A 242 8.59 -1.48 1.98
N ARG A 243 9.82 -1.94 1.70
CA ARG A 243 10.46 -3.02 2.47
C ARG A 243 10.93 -2.54 3.85
N ARG A 244 11.32 -1.27 3.95
CA ARG A 244 11.67 -0.57 5.19
C ARG A 244 11.57 0.94 4.98
N VAL A 245 10.58 1.57 5.61
CA VAL A 245 10.41 3.02 5.59
C VAL A 245 11.28 3.64 6.68
N SER A 246 12.22 4.49 6.26
CA SER A 246 13.09 5.28 7.18
C SER A 246 12.55 6.69 7.45
N LEU A 247 11.36 7.01 6.94
CA LEU A 247 10.62 8.22 7.26
C LEU A 247 9.76 7.99 8.51
N ASP A 248 9.09 9.04 8.99
CA ASP A 248 8.07 8.93 10.03
C ASP A 248 7.06 7.82 9.69
N PRO A 249 6.72 6.90 10.63
CA PRO A 249 5.77 5.82 10.38
C PRO A 249 4.40 6.31 9.88
N GLY A 250 3.95 7.50 10.27
CA GLY A 250 2.72 8.11 9.76
C GLY A 250 2.76 8.40 8.26
N SER A 251 3.96 8.55 7.69
CA SER A 251 4.16 8.72 6.25
C SER A 251 3.87 7.46 5.43
N ILE A 252 3.78 6.28 6.07
CA ILE A 252 3.47 5.01 5.40
C ILE A 252 2.19 5.11 4.58
N THR A 253 1.14 5.76 5.10
CA THR A 253 -0.12 5.98 4.35
C THR A 253 0.16 6.60 2.99
N ARG A 254 0.94 7.68 2.96
CA ARG A 254 1.22 8.43 1.73
C ARG A 254 2.11 7.62 0.79
N ILE A 255 3.11 6.93 1.34
CA ILE A 255 4.03 6.09 0.56
C ILE A 255 3.28 4.92 -0.08
N ALA A 256 2.40 4.24 0.68
CA ALA A 256 1.62 3.12 0.17
C ALA A 256 0.62 3.56 -0.91
N ARG A 257 -0.09 4.68 -0.70
CA ARG A 257 -1.00 5.26 -1.72
C ARG A 257 -0.25 5.67 -2.99
N ALA A 258 0.90 6.31 -2.83
CA ALA A 258 1.74 6.69 -3.97
C ALA A 258 2.31 5.46 -4.71
N ALA A 259 2.71 4.41 -4.00
CA ALA A 259 3.14 3.15 -4.59
C ALA A 259 2.02 2.46 -5.38
N LEU A 260 0.79 2.45 -4.84
CA LEU A 260 -0.38 1.94 -5.55
C LEU A 260 -0.56 2.67 -6.89
N VAL A 261 -0.55 4.01 -6.88
CA VAL A 261 -0.72 4.82 -8.09
C VAL A 261 0.41 4.58 -9.09
N LEU A 262 1.66 4.49 -8.64
CA LEU A 262 2.78 4.18 -9.53
C LEU A 262 2.65 2.80 -10.17
N LEU A 263 2.18 1.80 -9.42
CA LEU A 263 1.93 0.46 -9.96
C LEU A 263 0.83 0.49 -11.02
N GLN A 264 -0.26 1.22 -10.76
CA GLN A 264 -1.37 1.38 -11.70
C GLN A 264 -0.95 2.13 -12.97
N MET A 265 -0.11 3.16 -12.86
CA MET A 265 0.47 3.88 -14.00
C MET A 265 1.36 2.97 -14.84
N GLU A 266 2.29 2.25 -14.21
CA GLU A 266 3.25 1.39 -14.91
C GLU A 266 2.58 0.27 -15.71
N HIS A 267 1.47 -0.25 -15.19
CA HIS A 267 0.73 -1.34 -15.83
C HIS A 267 -0.51 -0.89 -16.61
N GLY A 268 -0.81 0.42 -16.62
CA GLY A 268 -2.03 0.95 -17.25
C GLY A 268 -3.32 0.33 -16.71
N ARG A 269 -3.36 -0.08 -15.43
CA ARG A 269 -4.44 -0.86 -14.83
C ARG A 269 -4.88 -0.30 -13.48
N THR A 270 -6.12 0.19 -13.40
CA THR A 270 -6.71 0.71 -12.15
C THR A 270 -7.61 -0.29 -11.44
N THR A 271 -8.12 -1.30 -12.16
CA THR A 271 -8.96 -2.40 -11.68
C THR A 271 -8.37 -3.74 -12.12
#